data_AF-A0A959WRN2-F1
#
_entry.id   AF-A0A959WRN2-F1
#
_cell.length_a   1.000
_cell.length_b   1.000
_cell.length_c   1.000
_cell.angle_alpha   90.00
_cell.angle_beta   90.00
_cell.angle_gamma   90.00
#
_symmetry.space_group_name_H-M   'P 1'
#
loop_
_entity.id
_entity.type
_entity.pdbx_description
1 polymer ?
#
loop_
_entity_poly.entity_id
_entity_poly.type
_entity_poly.pdbx_seq_one_letter_code
_entity_poly.pdbx_strand_id
1 'polypeptide(L)'
;MLRYIEEMGLVVPSRSGAGYRLYGAGDLQRLRTLRDLLDGHGVGLAEIGFARRLVNDTNLATAVHGWLESTPIRPEEIAADDWLAWEQQKHMALLDRAETSST
;
A
#
# COMPACT_ATOMS: atom_id res chain seq x y z
N MET A 1 5.40 -14.32 11.67
CA MET A 1 5.80 -13.83 10.33
C MET A 1 5.19 -14.64 9.19
N LEU A 2 5.25 -15.97 9.15
CA LEU A 2 4.66 -16.77 8.04
C LEU A 2 3.17 -16.49 7.78
N ARG A 3 2.37 -16.31 8.83
CA ARG A 3 0.96 -15.93 8.71
C ARG A 3 0.76 -14.64 7.91
N TYR A 4 1.62 -13.63 8.13
CA TYR A 4 1.55 -12.36 7.42
C TYR A 4 1.93 -12.50 5.93
N ILE A 5 2.91 -13.34 5.62
CA ILE A 5 3.29 -13.68 4.24
C ILE A 5 2.12 -14.34 3.50
N GLU A 6 1.37 -15.21 4.19
CA GLU A 6 0.17 -15.86 3.65
C GLU A 6 -1.02 -14.91 3.51
N GLU A 7 -1.26 -14.04 4.50
CA GLU A 7 -2.31 -13.01 4.44
C GLU A 7 -2.11 -12.06 3.25
N MET A 8 -0.85 -11.74 2.93
CA MET A 8 -0.47 -10.96 1.75
C MET A 8 -0.52 -11.78 0.44
N GLY A 9 -0.79 -13.08 0.53
CA GLY A 9 -0.84 -14.02 -0.61
C GLY A 9 0.51 -14.22 -1.29
N LEU A 10 1.62 -13.94 -0.60
CA LEU A 10 2.97 -14.07 -1.15
C LEU A 10 3.42 -15.53 -1.19
N VAL A 11 2.96 -16.35 -0.25
CA VAL A 11 3.14 -17.81 -0.22
C VAL A 11 1.81 -18.42 0.22
N VAL A 12 1.34 -19.46 -0.47
CA VAL A 12 0.08 -20.14 -0.15
C VAL A 12 0.35 -21.64 -0.04
N PRO A 13 0.65 -22.15 1.17
CA PRO A 13 0.93 -23.57 1.34
C PRO A 13 -0.34 -24.39 1.17
N SER A 14 -0.16 -25.64 0.74
CA SER A 14 -1.23 -26.63 0.80
C SER A 14 -1.63 -26.93 2.25
N ARG A 15 -2.81 -27.51 2.45
CA ARG A 15 -3.29 -27.91 3.77
C ARG A 15 -3.49 -29.42 3.85
N SER A 16 -3.20 -30.00 5.01
CA SER A 16 -3.54 -31.39 5.30
C SER A 16 -5.04 -31.56 5.47
N GLY A 17 -5.52 -32.81 5.46
CA GLY A 17 -6.94 -33.11 5.75
C GLY A 17 -7.40 -32.65 7.14
N ALA A 18 -6.47 -32.46 8.08
CA ALA A 18 -6.73 -31.92 9.42
C ALA A 18 -6.53 -30.39 9.52
N GLY A 19 -6.27 -29.70 8.39
CA GLY A 19 -6.17 -28.24 8.32
C GLY A 19 -4.79 -27.63 8.62
N TYR A 20 -3.76 -28.45 8.86
CA TYR A 20 -2.39 -27.97 9.08
C TYR A 20 -1.75 -27.48 7.78
N ARG A 21 -0.92 -26.45 7.86
CA ARG A 21 -0.12 -25.96 6.72
C ARG A 21 0.97 -26.97 6.37
N LEU A 22 1.08 -27.31 5.10
CA LEU A 22 2.10 -28.19 4.55
C LEU A 22 2.97 -27.37 3.59
N TYR A 23 4.20 -27.08 4.02
CA TYR A 23 5.18 -26.40 3.18
C TYR A 23 5.99 -27.43 2.41
N GLY A 24 5.94 -27.36 1.08
CA GLY A 24 6.76 -28.16 0.20
C GLY A 24 8.08 -27.47 -0.15
N ALA A 25 8.91 -28.14 -0.96
CA ALA A 25 10.17 -27.57 -1.45
C ALA A 25 9.96 -26.25 -2.21
N GLY A 26 8.87 -26.13 -2.98
CA GLY A 26 8.54 -24.89 -3.71
C GLY A 26 8.23 -23.71 -2.79
N ASP A 27 7.54 -23.94 -1.67
CA ASP A 27 7.26 -22.89 -0.70
C ASP A 27 8.53 -22.42 0.00
N LEU A 28 9.43 -23.36 0.35
CA LEU A 28 10.72 -23.03 0.97
C LEU A 28 11.61 -22.23 0.01
N GLN A 29 11.66 -22.62 -1.27
CA GLN A 29 12.38 -21.84 -2.28
C GLN A 29 11.80 -20.44 -2.44
N ARG A 30 10.47 -20.31 -2.45
CA ARG A 30 9.79 -19.02 -2.53
C ARG A 30 10.08 -18.14 -1.32
N LEU A 31 10.09 -18.70 -0.12
CA LEU A 31 10.46 -17.98 1.11
C LEU A 31 11.91 -17.51 1.08
N ARG A 32 12.84 -18.35 0.62
CA ARG A 32 14.26 -17.98 0.47
C ARG A 32 14.44 -16.85 -0.54
N THR A 33 13.88 -16.99 -1.74
CA THR A 33 14.00 -15.97 -2.78
C THR A 33 13.27 -14.67 -2.43
N LEU A 34 12.18 -14.74 -1.66
CA LEU A 34 11.56 -13.56 -1.08
C LEU A 34 12.52 -12.85 -0.13
N ARG A 35 13.19 -13.58 0.78
CA ARG A 35 14.22 -13.00 1.67
C ARG A 35 15.30 -12.27 0.86
N ASP A 36 15.85 -12.94 -0.16
CA ASP A 36 16.91 -12.36 -1.01
C ASP A 36 16.44 -11.06 -1.69
N LEU A 37 15.19 -11.01 -2.15
CA LEU A 37 14.59 -9.83 -2.76
C LEU A 37 14.38 -8.68 -1.78
N LEU A 38 13.90 -8.97 -0.56
CA LEU A 38 13.75 -7.96 0.49
C LEU A 38 15.12 -7.35 0.83
N ASP A 39 16.12 -8.20 1.09
CA ASP A 39 17.46 -7.78 1.49
C ASP A 39 18.19 -7.05 0.35
N GLY A 40 18.03 -7.50 -0.90
CA GLY A 40 18.68 -6.92 -2.08
C GLY A 40 18.17 -5.53 -2.48
N HIS A 41 16.92 -5.20 -2.13
CA HIS A 41 16.30 -3.91 -2.48
C HIS A 41 15.98 -3.03 -1.28
N GLY A 42 16.22 -3.51 -0.05
CA GLY A 42 15.90 -2.76 1.17
C GLY A 42 14.40 -2.55 1.38
N VAL A 43 13.57 -3.48 0.89
CA VAL A 43 12.11 -3.40 0.93
C VAL A 43 11.54 -4.40 1.95
N GLY A 44 10.38 -4.08 2.50
CA GLY A 44 9.64 -4.90 3.44
C GLY A 44 8.57 -5.77 2.80
N LEU A 45 8.05 -6.72 3.58
CA LEU A 45 6.93 -7.58 3.18
C LEU A 45 5.67 -6.78 2.81
N ALA A 46 5.45 -5.64 3.47
CA ALA A 46 4.33 -4.75 3.19
C ALA A 46 4.37 -4.20 1.76
N GLU A 47 5.54 -3.76 1.31
CA GLU A 47 5.76 -3.20 -0.02
C GLU A 47 5.56 -4.27 -1.10
N ILE A 48 6.09 -5.48 -0.89
CA ILE A 48 5.89 -6.58 -1.86
C ILE A 48 4.43 -7.04 -1.90
N GLY A 49 3.75 -7.09 -0.76
CA GLY A 49 2.31 -7.36 -0.73
C GLY A 49 1.49 -6.27 -1.43
N PHE A 50 1.87 -5.00 -1.27
CA PHE A 50 1.25 -3.89 -1.99
C PHE A 50 1.51 -3.96 -3.50
N ALA A 51 2.75 -4.24 -3.91
CA ALA A 51 3.10 -4.43 -5.32
C ALA A 51 2.27 -5.57 -5.94
N ARG A 52 2.14 -6.70 -5.23
CA ARG A 52 1.23 -7.78 -5.64
C ARG A 52 -0.22 -7.31 -5.74
N ARG A 53 -0.69 -6.49 -4.81
CA ARG A 53 -2.06 -5.92 -4.88
C ARG A 53 -2.24 -5.04 -6.11
N LEU A 54 -1.28 -4.17 -6.43
CA LEU A 54 -1.31 -3.36 -7.66
C LEU A 54 -1.41 -4.21 -8.93
N VAL A 55 -0.70 -5.34 -8.98
CA VAL A 55 -0.77 -6.27 -10.11
C VAL A 55 -2.17 -6.90 -10.27
N ASN A 56 -2.91 -7.09 -9.19
CA ASN A 56 -4.21 -7.79 -9.20
C ASN A 56 -5.42 -6.85 -9.16
N ASP A 57 -5.24 -5.57 -8.90
CA ASP A 57 -6.31 -4.56 -8.77
C ASP A 57 -6.05 -3.39 -9.72
N THR A 58 -6.60 -3.50 -10.95
CA THR A 58 -6.42 -2.50 -12.01
C THR A 58 -6.93 -1.12 -11.63
N ASN A 59 -8.02 -1.04 -10.85
CA ASN A 59 -8.57 0.24 -10.40
C ASN A 59 -7.60 0.92 -9.44
N LEU A 60 -7.07 0.17 -8.46
CA LEU A 60 -6.05 0.69 -7.56
C LEU A 60 -4.78 1.10 -8.32
N ALA A 61 -4.31 0.26 -9.24
CA ALA A 61 -3.14 0.57 -10.05
C ALA A 61 -3.32 1.87 -10.85
N THR A 62 -4.48 2.05 -11.47
CA THR A 62 -4.81 3.27 -12.23
C THR A 62 -4.85 4.49 -11.32
N ALA A 63 -5.48 4.39 -10.15
CA ALA A 63 -5.57 5.50 -9.20
C ALA A 63 -4.18 5.90 -8.64
N VAL A 64 -3.36 4.93 -8.27
CA VAL A 64 -2.01 5.16 -7.75
C VAL A 64 -1.12 5.77 -8.83
N HIS A 65 -1.14 5.23 -10.05
CA HIS A 65 -0.38 5.79 -11.16
C HIS A 65 -0.82 7.22 -11.48
N GLY A 66 -2.13 7.46 -11.56
CA GLY A 66 -2.66 8.80 -11.79
C GLY A 66 -2.26 9.81 -10.71
N TRP A 67 -2.20 9.39 -9.45
CA TRP A 67 -1.72 10.23 -8.35
C TRP A 67 -0.21 10.50 -8.44
N LEU A 68 0.60 9.49 -8.77
CA LEU A 68 2.06 9.65 -8.91
C LEU A 68 2.44 10.62 -10.04
N GLU A 69 1.70 10.59 -11.14
CA GLU A 69 1.89 11.50 -12.28
C GLU A 69 1.19 12.86 -12.10
N SER A 70 0.38 13.02 -11.04
CA SER A 70 -0.35 14.26 -10.83
C SER A 70 0.59 15.41 -10.48
N THR A 71 0.39 16.54 -11.14
CA THR A 71 1.07 17.79 -10.79
C THR A 71 0.15 18.59 -9.86
N PRO A 72 0.66 19.20 -8.78
CA PRO A 72 -0.13 20.09 -7.94
C PRO A 72 -0.76 21.22 -8.79
N ILE A 73 -2.08 21.34 -8.71
CA ILE A 73 -2.82 22.37 -9.46
C ILE A 73 -3.20 23.46 -8.47
N ARG A 74 -2.61 24.64 -8.65
CA ARG A 74 -3.05 25.85 -7.95
C ARG A 74 -4.41 26.27 -8.52
N PRO A 75 -5.44 26.53 -7.68
CA PRO A 75 -6.69 27.12 -8.16
C PRO A 75 -6.44 28.45 -8.88
N GLU A 76 -7.16 28.71 -9.97
CA GLU A 76 -6.94 29.91 -10.80
C GLU A 76 -7.23 31.20 -10.04
N GLU A 77 -8.13 31.14 -9.06
CA GLU A 77 -8.58 32.27 -8.24
C GLU A 77 -7.58 32.67 -7.14
N ILE A 78 -6.53 31.87 -6.91
CA ILE A 78 -5.60 32.07 -5.79
C ILE A 78 -4.25 32.57 -6.31
N ALA A 79 -3.78 33.71 -5.78
CA ALA A 79 -2.46 34.24 -6.09
C ALA A 79 -1.36 33.24 -5.68
N ALA A 80 -0.22 33.24 -6.37
CA ALA A 80 0.82 32.23 -6.16
C ALA A 80 1.38 32.29 -4.73
N ASP A 81 1.56 33.51 -4.21
CA ASP A 81 2.05 33.77 -2.86
C ASP A 81 1.06 33.33 -1.77
N ASP A 82 -0.24 33.26 -2.09
CA ASP A 82 -1.31 32.92 -1.16
C ASP A 82 -1.68 31.42 -1.18
N TRP A 83 -1.13 30.63 -2.12
CA TRP A 83 -1.53 29.24 -2.32
C TRP A 83 -1.29 28.37 -1.08
N LEU A 84 -0.14 28.51 -0.42
CA LEU A 84 0.17 27.74 0.79
C LEU A 84 -0.80 28.05 1.95
N ALA A 85 -1.09 29.34 2.16
CA ALA A 85 -2.00 29.77 3.21
C ALA A 85 -3.43 29.25 2.94
N TRP A 86 -3.86 29.30 1.67
CA TRP A 86 -5.14 28.75 1.25
C TRP A 86 -5.25 27.24 1.49
N GLU A 87 -4.23 26.44 1.11
CA GLU A 87 -4.23 25.00 1.38
C GLU A 87 -4.26 24.70 2.89
N GLN A 88 -3.48 25.42 3.69
CA GLN A 88 -3.47 25.25 5.16
C GLN A 88 -4.84 25.54 5.77
N GLN A 89 -5.49 26.64 5.37
CA GLN A 89 -6.81 27.00 5.87
C GLN A 89 -7.86 25.94 5.52
N LYS A 90 -7.82 25.42 4.30
CA LYS A 90 -8.68 24.32 3.85
C LYS A 90 -8.46 23.05 4.68
N HIS A 91 -7.21 22.68 4.96
CA HIS A 91 -6.90 21.51 5.79
C HIS A 91 -7.37 21.67 7.24
N MET A 92 -7.15 22.84 7.86
CA MET A 92 -7.66 23.13 9.20
C MET A 92 -9.19 23.00 9.26
N ALA A 93 -9.91 23.57 8.28
CA ALA A 93 -11.36 23.47 8.22
C ALA A 93 -11.86 22.01 8.06
N LEU A 94 -11.10 21.13 7.39
CA LEU A 94 -11.44 19.71 7.29
C LEU A 94 -11.25 18.96 8.62
N LEU A 95 -10.17 19.27 9.36
CA LEU A 95 -9.90 18.67 10.67
C LEU A 95 -10.99 19.07 11.69
N ASP A 96 -11.32 20.35 11.78
CA ASP A 96 -12.38 20.85 12.68
C ASP A 96 -13.74 20.18 12.40
N ARG A 97 -14.06 19.94 11.11
CA ARG A 97 -15.28 19.24 10.71
C ARG A 97 -15.26 17.76 11.09
N ALA A 98 -14.12 17.09 10.99
CA ALA A 98 -13.98 15.69 11.39
C ALA A 98 -14.12 15.52 12.91
N GLU A 99 -13.59 16.46 13.70
CA GLU A 99 -13.74 16.47 15.16
C GLU A 99 -15.19 16.71 15.60
N THR A 100 -15.87 17.68 14.98
CA THR A 100 -17.27 17.99 15.28
C THR A 100 -18.23 16.85 14.90
N SER A 101 -17.90 16.07 13.85
CA SER A 101 -18.75 14.95 13.38
C SER A 101 -18.58 13.67 14.22
N SER A 102 -17.63 13.64 15.15
CA SER A 102 -17.33 12.48 16.00
C SER A 102 -17.90 12.60 17.43
N THR A 103 -18.67 13.67 17.70
CA THR A 103 -19.34 13.95 18.99
C THR A 103 -20.85 13.89 18.81
#